data_AF-K2DBU3-F1
#
_entry.id   AF-K2DBU3-F1
#
_cell.length_a   1.000
_cell.length_b   1.000
_cell.length_c   1.000
_cell.angle_alpha   90.00
_cell.angle_beta   90.00
_cell.angle_gamma   90.00
#
_symmetry.space_group_name_H-M   'P 1'
#
loop_
_entity.id
_entity.type
_entity.pdbx_description
1 polymer ?
#
loop_
_entity_poly.entity_id
_entity_poly.type
_entity_poly.pdbx_seq_one_letter_code
_entity_poly.pdbx_strand_id
1 'polypeptide(L)' 'PSLEAWFEVSITPTNSQVGKTLTLIENSEVKAIDSLTGTSINLSVKKVTTELANDVGSQGKGKVVSRQNRNSNLNNN' A
#
# COMPACT_ATOMS: atom_id res chain seq x y z
N PRO A 1 17.71 -22.88 7.95
CA PRO A 1 18.07 -21.63 7.24
C PRO A 1 16.82 -20.81 6.92
N SER A 2 16.64 -19.64 7.54
CA SER A 2 15.62 -18.67 7.10
C SER A 2 16.17 -17.90 5.90
N LEU A 3 15.37 -17.77 4.85
CA LEU A 3 15.65 -16.87 3.73
C LEU A 3 15.01 -15.54 4.08
N GLU A 4 15.82 -14.50 4.30
CA GLU A 4 15.36 -13.15 4.61
C GLU A 4 15.74 -12.20 3.49
N ALA A 5 14.81 -11.32 3.12
CA ALA A 5 15.01 -10.28 2.11
C ALA A 5 14.45 -8.96 2.62
N TRP A 6 15.24 -7.89 2.46
CA TRP A 6 14.88 -6.53 2.83
C TRP A 6 14.67 -5.70 1.58
N PHE A 7 13.64 -4.86 1.57
CA PHE A 7 13.35 -3.97 0.45
C PHE A 7 12.77 -2.65 0.96
N GLU A 8 12.98 -1.59 0.18
CA GLU A 8 12.41 -0.26 0.41
C GLU A 8 11.41 0.05 -0.70
N VAL A 9 10.24 0.60 -0.33
CA VAL A 9 9.20 0.96 -1.29
C VAL A 9 8.93 2.45 -1.20
N SER A 10 9.09 3.14 -2.32
CA SER A 10 8.72 4.55 -2.50
C SER A 10 7.57 4.66 -3.48
N ILE A 11 6.53 5.42 -3.14
CA ILE A 11 5.35 5.64 -3.98
C ILE A 11 5.02 7.13 -4.08
N THR A 12 4.69 7.59 -5.28
CA THR A 12 4.12 8.92 -5.53
C THR A 12 2.65 8.75 -5.90
N PRO A 13 1.70 9.11 -5.01
CA PRO A 13 0.28 8.98 -5.31
C PRO A 13 -0.14 9.88 -6.47
N THR A 14 -1.08 9.39 -7.26
CA THR A 14 -1.74 10.13 -8.33
C THR A 14 -2.98 10.87 -7.82
N ASN A 15 -3.45 11.88 -8.57
CA ASN A 15 -4.64 12.63 -8.21
C ASN A 15 -5.91 11.76 -8.09
N SER A 16 -6.00 10.66 -8.85
CA SER A 16 -7.14 9.72 -8.79
C SER A 16 -7.15 8.86 -7.52
N GLN A 17 -6.08 8.91 -6.72
CA GLN A 17 -5.95 8.21 -5.46
C GLN A 17 -6.28 9.08 -4.24
N VAL A 18 -6.52 10.38 -4.44
CA VAL A 18 -6.96 11.28 -3.35
C VAL A 18 -8.21 10.73 -2.67
N GLY A 19 -8.20 10.71 -1.33
CA GLY A 19 -9.27 10.16 -0.49
C GLY A 19 -9.22 8.65 -0.28
N LYS A 20 -8.34 7.92 -0.98
CA LYS A 20 -8.14 6.46 -0.83
C LYS A 20 -6.99 6.15 0.12
N THR A 21 -7.02 4.98 0.76
CA THR A 21 -5.91 4.47 1.58
C THR A 21 -4.70 4.19 0.68
N LEU A 22 -3.52 4.64 1.12
CA LEU A 22 -2.28 4.41 0.38
C LEU A 22 -1.90 2.92 0.42
N THR A 23 -1.85 2.29 -0.75
CA THR A 23 -1.40 0.91 -0.92
C THR A 23 0.08 0.91 -1.28
N LEU A 24 0.88 0.17 -0.52
CA LEU A 24 2.33 0.08 -0.67
C LEU A 24 2.71 -1.11 -1.56
N ILE A 25 2.03 -2.23 -1.36
CA ILE A 25 2.22 -3.46 -2.15
C ILE A 25 0.82 -3.98 -2.47
N GLU A 26 0.53 -4.23 -3.74
CA GLU A 26 -0.73 -4.86 -4.14
C GLU A 26 -0.73 -6.37 -3.81
N ASN A 27 -1.87 -7.03 -3.97
CA ASN A 27 -1.92 -8.49 -3.85
C ASN A 27 -0.93 -9.13 -4.83
N SER A 28 -0.01 -9.93 -4.31
CA SER A 28 1.01 -10.61 -5.11
C SER A 28 0.71 -12.10 -5.15
N GLU A 29 0.72 -12.69 -6.34
CA GLU A 29 0.50 -14.13 -6.52
C GLU A 29 1.71 -14.77 -7.18
N VAL A 30 2.17 -15.88 -6.61
CA VAL A 30 3.18 -16.77 -7.19
C VAL A 30 2.50 -18.08 -7.51
N LYS A 31 2.57 -18.48 -8.79
CA LYS A 31 2.07 -19.75 -9.29
C LYS A 31 3.25 -20.54 -9.84
N ALA A 32 3.47 -21.72 -9.32
CA ALA A 32 4.51 -22.64 -9.77
C ALA A 32 3.91 -24.02 -10.00
N ILE A 33 4.45 -24.74 -10.98
CA ILE A 33 4.09 -26.13 -11.26
C ILE A 33 5.36 -26.95 -11.05
N ASP A 34 5.29 -27.93 -10.15
CA ASP A 34 6.35 -28.92 -10.01
C ASP A 34 6.34 -29.84 -11.23
N SER A 35 7.40 -29.79 -12.03
CA SER A 35 7.53 -30.59 -13.25
C SER A 35 7.65 -32.09 -13.01
N LEU A 36 8.06 -32.52 -11.81
CA LEU A 36 8.22 -33.94 -11.46
C LEU A 36 6.89 -34.55 -11.01
N THR A 37 6.13 -33.83 -10.17
CA THR A 37 4.88 -34.33 -9.58
C THR A 37 3.61 -33.81 -10.24
N GLY A 38 3.70 -32.76 -11.07
CA GLY A 38 2.56 -32.05 -11.63
C GLY A 38 1.81 -31.17 -10.63
N THR A 39 2.28 -31.08 -9.39
CA THR A 39 1.59 -30.33 -8.32
C THR A 39 1.68 -28.83 -8.57
N SER A 40 0.54 -28.14 -8.47
CA SER A 40 0.50 -26.68 -8.51
C SER A 40 0.69 -26.08 -7.13
N ILE A 41 1.66 -25.19 -6.99
CA ILE A 41 1.92 -24.38 -5.81
C ILE A 41 1.40 -22.98 -6.08
N ASN A 42 0.37 -22.57 -5.34
CA ASN A 42 -0.18 -21.22 -5.40
C ASN A 42 0.06 -20.51 -4.07
N LEU A 43 0.86 -19.45 -4.09
CA LEU A 43 1.11 -18.60 -2.93
C LEU A 43 0.55 -17.22 -3.21
N SER A 44 -0.28 -16.71 -2.31
CA SER A 44 -0.82 -15.36 -2.38
C SER A 44 -0.37 -14.58 -1.15
N VAL A 45 0.23 -13.42 -1.39
CA VAL A 45 0.59 -12.45 -0.36
C VAL A 45 -0.41 -11.30 -0.45
N LYS A 46 -1.08 -11.03 0.68
CA LYS A 46 -2.06 -9.94 0.78
C LYS A 46 -1.40 -8.59 0.56
N LYS A 47 -2.16 -7.65 0.03
CA LYS A 47 -1.75 -6.26 -0.12
C LYS A 47 -1.28 -5.67 1.20
N VAL A 48 -0.25 -4.83 1.14
CA VAL A 48 0.26 -4.05 2.26
C VAL A 48 -0.17 -2.60 2.06
N THR A 49 -0.79 -2.02 3.08
CA THR A 49 -1.27 -0.63 3.06
C THR A 49 -0.78 0.09 4.30
N THR A 50 -0.92 1.42 4.34
CA THR A 50 -0.62 2.20 5.54
C THR A 50 -1.66 2.01 6.66
N GLU A 51 -2.75 1.28 6.40
CA GLU A 51 -3.80 1.00 7.38
C GLU A 51 -3.49 -0.30 8.15
N LEU A 52 -3.34 -0.16 9.46
CA LEU A 52 -3.12 -1.28 10.37
C LEU A 52 -4.47 -1.78 10.88
N ALA A 53 -4.77 -3.08 10.67
CA ALA A 53 -6.07 -3.67 11.00
C ALA A 53 -6.49 -3.50 12.47
N ASN A 54 -5.51 -3.39 13.38
CA ASN A 54 -5.74 -3.34 14.83
C ASN A 54 -5.58 -1.92 15.42
N ASP A 55 -5.42 -0.88 14.58
CA ASP A 55 -5.29 0.51 15.03
C ASP A 55 -6.54 1.32 14.67
N VAL A 56 -7.57 1.19 15.51
CA VAL A 56 -8.85 1.89 15.34
C VAL A 56 -8.68 3.42 15.39
N GLY A 57 -7.74 3.92 16.20
CA GLY A 57 -7.49 5.36 16.38
C GLY A 57 -6.85 6.05 15.17
N SER A 58 -6.31 5.26 14.24
CA SER A 58 -5.69 5.74 13.00
C SER A 58 -6.48 5.37 11.75
N GLN A 59 -7.65 4.75 11.88
CA GLN A 59 -8.52 4.45 10.74
C GLN A 59 -8.81 5.73 9.94
N GLY A 60 -8.62 5.64 8.62
CA GLY A 60 -8.81 6.75 7.69
C GLY A 60 -7.74 7.84 7.70
N LYS A 61 -6.75 7.82 8.60
CA LYS A 61 -5.62 8.77 8.59
C LYS A 61 -4.55 8.44 7.54
N GLY A 62 -4.53 7.21 7.03
CA GLY A 62 -3.67 6.77 5.93
C GLY A 62 -4.17 7.15 4.53
N LYS A 63 -5.08 8.12 4.42
CA LYS A 63 -5.66 8.53 3.13
C LYS A 63 -4.73 9.50 2.41
N VAL A 64 -4.64 9.35 1.09
CA VAL A 64 -3.96 10.30 0.22
C VAL A 64 -4.72 11.63 0.24
N VAL A 65 -4.00 12.72 0.50
CA VAL A 65 -4.55 14.08 0.49
C VAL A 65 -3.98 14.87 -0.69
N SER A 66 -4.80 15.75 -1.27
CA SER A 66 -4.30 16.69 -2.27
C SER A 66 -3.37 17.70 -1.61
N ARG A 67 -2.29 18.06 -2.31
CA ARG A 67 -1.37 19.10 -1.85
C ARG A 67 -2.08 20.46 -2.01
N GLN A 68 -2.77 20.90 -0.97
CA GLN A 68 -3.33 22.24 -0.94
C GLN A 68 -2.18 23.26 -0.89
N ASN A 69 -2.09 24.14 -1.88
CA ASN A 69 -1.26 25.34 -1.80
C ASN A 69 -1.84 26.20 -0.65
N ARG A 70 -1.23 26.13 0.54
CA ARG A 70 -1.54 27.05 1.64
C ARG A 70 -0.97 28.43 1.31
N ASN A 71 -1.63 29.17 0.43
CA ASN A 71 -1.52 30.63 0.37
C ASN A 71 -2.88 31.21 0.76
N SER A 72 -3.17 31.17 2.06
CA SER A 72 -4.29 31.90 2.66
C SER A 72 -3.73 33.09 3.40
N ASN A 73 -3.34 34.12 2.64
CA ASN A 73 -3.20 35.47 3.15
C ASN A 73 -4.31 36.30 2.50
N LEU A 74 -5.42 36.48 3.22
CA LEU A 74 -6.32 37.60 3.04
C LEU A 74 -6.73 38.08 4.43
N ASN A 75 -5.89 38.97 4.97
CA ASN A 75 -6.40 40.06 5.79
C ASN A 75 -7.50 40.77 4.99
N ASN A 76 -8.72 40.77 5.50
CA ASN A 76 -9.75 41.72 5.09
C ASN A 76 -10.38 42.28 6.37
N ASN A 77 -9.96 43.51 6.66
CA ASN A 77 -10.52 44.52 7.58
C ASN A 77 -10.94 44.11 8.98
#